data_AF-A0A2V8DJD8-F1
#
_entry.id   AF-A0A2V8DJD8-F1
#
_cell.length_a   1.000
_cell.length_b   1.000
_cell.length_c   1.000
_cell.angle_alpha   90.00
_cell.angle_beta   90.00
_cell.angle_gamma   90.00
#
_symmetry.space_group_name_H-M   'P 1'
#
loop_
_entity.id
_entity.type
_entity.pdbx_description
1 polymer ?
#
loop_
_entity_poly.entity_id
_entity_poly.type
_entity_poly.pdbx_seq_one_letter_code
_entity_poly.pdbx_strand_id
1 'polypeptide(L)'
;MESRSGARDRTVWFTSWANVQLVIGGLTEDPADAPGPFGVYLLATTHTVQRSTSSSTGSILDSQDWVFAAASGEHLEMHIKFERGVANKGNPAEIRFYSAKNPTFYQISKQEQVLDILRNVTTTPPDRVKEFSFKASGSSFARLFDGTEKVLSWDNILWINRSVLLP
;
A
#
# COMPACT_ATOMS: atom_id res chain seq x y z
N MET A 1 63.30 -9.57 -0.64
CA MET A 1 62.44 -10.64 -1.18
C MET A 1 62.03 -11.50 0.00
N GLU A 2 60.94 -11.13 0.68
CA GLU A 2 60.23 -12.03 1.57
C GLU A 2 58.77 -11.59 1.60
N SER A 3 57.92 -12.44 1.05
CA SER A 3 56.48 -12.26 0.94
C SER A 3 55.79 -13.23 1.90
N ARG A 4 54.78 -12.76 2.64
CA ARG A 4 53.49 -13.40 2.95
C ARG A 4 52.82 -12.55 4.02
N SER A 5 51.75 -11.84 3.67
CA SER A 5 50.36 -12.32 3.74
C SER A 5 49.83 -12.27 5.17
N GLY A 6 48.97 -11.28 5.41
CA GLY A 6 48.26 -11.08 6.66
C GLY A 6 47.06 -10.15 6.46
N ALA A 7 46.28 -10.40 5.40
CA ALA A 7 44.97 -9.79 5.26
C ALA A 7 44.07 -10.36 6.37
N ARG A 8 43.74 -9.56 7.36
CA ARG A 8 42.60 -9.83 8.25
C ARG A 8 41.72 -8.60 8.31
N ASP A 9 40.44 -8.93 8.10
CA ASP A 9 39.26 -8.18 8.49
C ASP A 9 38.74 -7.13 7.52
N ARG A 10 37.95 -7.60 6.56
CA ARG A 10 36.83 -6.84 6.01
C ARG A 10 35.62 -7.76 5.90
N THR A 11 35.05 -8.12 7.04
CA THR A 11 33.64 -8.53 7.07
C THR A 11 32.80 -7.28 6.79
N VAL A 12 32.54 -7.01 5.52
CA VAL A 12 31.53 -6.01 5.15
C VAL A 12 30.17 -6.68 5.27
N TRP A 13 29.48 -6.42 6.38
CA TRP A 13 28.06 -6.70 6.50
C TRP A 13 27.31 -5.75 5.56
N PHE A 14 27.09 -6.16 4.32
CA PHE A 14 25.99 -5.60 3.54
C PHE A 14 24.70 -6.24 4.03
N THR A 15 24.16 -5.78 5.16
CA THR A 15 22.73 -5.90 5.36
C THR A 15 22.10 -4.88 4.42
N SER A 16 21.86 -5.26 3.16
CA SER A 16 20.91 -4.51 2.34
C SER A 16 19.56 -4.73 3.02
N TRP A 17 19.16 -3.79 3.89
CA TRP A 17 17.79 -3.70 4.37
C TRP A 17 16.94 -3.36 3.15
N ALA A 18 16.57 -4.38 2.38
CA ALA A 18 15.56 -4.23 1.37
C ALA A 18 14.26 -3.99 2.12
N ASN A 19 13.68 -2.79 1.97
CA ASN A 19 12.31 -2.55 2.41
C ASN A 19 11.42 -3.50 1.60
N VAL A 20 10.80 -4.47 2.27
CA VAL A 20 9.86 -5.42 1.66
C VAL A 20 8.43 -5.01 1.96
N GLN A 21 7.50 -5.37 1.09
CA GLN A 21 6.08 -5.21 1.35
C GLN A 21 5.54 -6.51 1.95
N LEU A 22 4.83 -6.43 3.08
CA LEU A 22 4.22 -7.57 3.73
C LEU A 22 2.70 -7.50 3.55
N VAL A 23 2.11 -8.57 3.00
CA VAL A 23 0.66 -8.72 2.85
C VAL A 23 0.13 -9.42 4.10
N ILE A 24 -0.56 -8.66 4.94
CA ILE A 24 -1.06 -9.09 6.26
C ILE A 24 -2.55 -9.44 6.27
N GLY A 25 -3.29 -9.05 5.22
CA GLY A 25 -4.73 -9.20 5.13
C GLY A 25 -5.29 -8.45 3.92
N GLY A 26 -6.55 -8.72 3.60
CA GLY A 26 -7.29 -8.02 2.54
C GLY A 26 -8.75 -8.47 2.51
N LEU A 27 -9.63 -7.61 2.02
CA LEU A 27 -11.03 -7.90 1.77
C LEU A 27 -11.27 -7.83 0.26
N THR A 28 -11.95 -8.83 -0.30
CA THR A 28 -12.28 -8.89 -1.74
C THR A 28 -13.75 -9.20 -1.94
N GLU A 29 -14.37 -8.61 -2.96
CA GLU A 29 -15.74 -8.96 -3.37
C GLU A 29 -15.81 -10.25 -4.20
N ASP A 30 -14.70 -10.65 -4.83
CA ASP A 30 -14.61 -11.84 -5.67
C ASP A 30 -14.26 -13.08 -4.82
N PRO A 31 -15.15 -14.10 -4.73
CA PRO A 31 -14.85 -15.35 -4.03
C PRO A 31 -13.61 -16.08 -4.56
N ALA A 32 -13.26 -15.93 -5.84
CA ALA A 32 -12.08 -16.56 -6.43
C ALA A 32 -10.76 -15.98 -5.87
N ASP A 33 -10.80 -14.75 -5.35
CA ASP A 33 -9.65 -14.06 -4.76
C ASP A 33 -9.50 -14.29 -3.25
N ALA A 34 -10.38 -15.07 -2.62
CA ALA A 34 -10.29 -15.45 -1.21
C ALA A 34 -9.92 -16.95 -1.08
N PRO A 35 -8.77 -17.31 -0.47
CA PRO A 35 -7.89 -16.47 0.35
C PRO A 35 -6.75 -15.78 -0.42
N GLY A 36 -6.79 -15.85 -1.75
CA GLY A 36 -5.80 -15.25 -2.64
C GLY A 36 -4.44 -15.94 -2.57
N PRO A 37 -3.46 -15.50 -3.38
CA PRO A 37 -2.13 -16.13 -3.44
C PRO A 37 -1.36 -16.05 -2.11
N PHE A 38 -1.63 -15.04 -1.29
CA PHE A 38 -0.97 -14.87 0.01
C PHE A 38 -1.66 -15.63 1.15
N GLY A 39 -2.87 -16.17 0.93
CA GLY A 39 -3.62 -16.94 1.90
C GLY A 39 -4.23 -16.14 3.06
N VAL A 40 -4.30 -14.81 2.93
CA VAL A 40 -4.72 -13.86 3.98
C VAL A 40 -5.90 -12.99 3.57
N TYR A 41 -6.47 -13.17 2.37
CA TYR A 41 -7.67 -12.42 1.96
C TYR A 41 -8.94 -13.10 2.49
N LEU A 42 -9.95 -12.30 2.77
CA LEU A 42 -11.27 -12.74 3.18
C LEU A 42 -12.31 -12.24 2.17
N LEU A 43 -13.35 -13.06 1.95
CA LEU A 43 -14.50 -12.66 1.15
C LEU A 43 -15.31 -11.61 1.91
N ALA A 44 -15.54 -10.48 1.27
CA ALA A 44 -16.38 -9.41 1.77
C ALA A 44 -17.86 -9.73 1.53
N THR A 45 -18.63 -9.74 2.62
CA THR A 45 -20.10 -9.84 2.60
C THR A 45 -20.78 -8.49 2.39
N THR A 46 -20.09 -7.40 2.70
CA THR A 46 -20.48 -6.02 2.36
C THR A 46 -19.32 -5.40 1.60
N HIS A 47 -19.59 -4.79 0.46
CA HIS A 47 -18.61 -4.05 -0.33
C HIS A 47 -19.33 -2.87 -0.99
N THR A 48 -18.87 -1.66 -0.73
CA THR A 48 -19.33 -0.47 -1.44
C THR A 48 -18.15 0.41 -1.77
N VAL A 49 -18.13 0.91 -3.00
CA VAL A 49 -17.17 1.91 -3.47
C VAL A 49 -17.95 3.00 -4.17
N GLN A 50 -17.90 4.19 -3.60
CA GLN A 50 -18.45 5.39 -4.21
C GLN A 50 -17.31 6.33 -4.50
N ARG A 51 -17.30 6.89 -5.71
CA ARG A 51 -16.36 7.91 -6.11
C ARG A 51 -17.12 9.03 -6.78
N SER A 52 -16.80 10.26 -6.43
CA SER A 52 -17.33 11.42 -7.12
C SER A 52 -16.22 12.41 -7.45
N THR A 53 -16.36 13.05 -8.60
CA THR A 53 -15.48 14.13 -9.06
C THR A 53 -16.34 15.36 -9.28
N SER A 54 -15.88 16.49 -8.74
CA SER A 54 -16.50 17.79 -8.94
C SER A 54 -15.45 18.80 -9.36
N SER A 55 -15.85 19.81 -10.12
CA SER A 55 -14.99 20.92 -10.47
C SER A 55 -15.73 22.25 -10.28
N SER A 56 -15.00 23.23 -9.77
CA SER A 56 -15.37 24.65 -9.85
C SER A 56 -14.26 25.39 -10.62
N THR A 57 -14.32 26.72 -10.71
CA THR A 57 -13.25 27.51 -11.37
C THR A 57 -11.90 27.32 -10.66
N GLY A 58 -11.10 26.37 -11.14
CA GLY A 58 -9.67 26.19 -10.81
C GLY A 58 -9.30 24.85 -10.17
N SER A 59 -10.16 24.27 -9.34
CA SER A 59 -9.84 23.05 -8.58
C SER A 59 -10.78 21.91 -8.93
N ILE A 60 -10.20 20.72 -9.14
CA ILE A 60 -10.94 19.46 -9.26
C ILE A 60 -10.87 18.76 -7.90
N LEU A 61 -12.03 18.51 -7.31
CA LEU A 61 -12.15 17.78 -6.05
C LEU A 61 -12.67 16.37 -6.33
N ASP A 62 -11.98 15.38 -5.78
CA ASP A 62 -12.45 14.01 -5.70
C ASP A 62 -12.89 13.70 -4.28
N SER A 63 -13.93 12.88 -4.16
CA SER A 63 -14.23 12.15 -2.93
C SER A 63 -14.39 10.68 -3.20
N GLN A 64 -14.02 9.87 -2.20
CA GLN A 64 -14.19 8.43 -2.24
C GLN A 64 -14.64 7.91 -0.89
N ASP A 65 -15.64 7.05 -0.93
CA ASP A 65 -16.19 6.33 0.22
C ASP A 65 -16.07 4.85 -0.07
N TRP A 66 -15.42 4.12 0.84
CA TRP A 66 -15.15 2.70 0.73
C TRP A 66 -15.59 2.01 2.01
N VAL A 67 -16.39 0.95 1.90
CA VAL A 67 -16.82 0.13 3.03
C VAL A 67 -16.75 -1.33 2.62
N PHE A 68 -15.91 -2.10 3.32
CA PHE A 68 -15.77 -3.53 3.13
C PHE A 68 -15.91 -4.25 4.47
N ALA A 69 -16.73 -5.31 4.55
CA ALA A 69 -16.90 -6.13 5.74
C ALA A 69 -16.93 -7.62 5.41
N ALA A 70 -16.20 -8.44 6.17
CA ALA A 70 -16.25 -9.91 6.10
C ALA A 70 -17.17 -10.49 7.19
N ALA A 71 -17.65 -11.73 6.97
CA ALA A 71 -18.48 -12.46 7.93
C ALA A 71 -17.79 -12.69 9.29
N SER A 72 -16.46 -12.73 9.30
CA SER A 72 -15.62 -12.89 10.49
C SER A 72 -15.44 -11.61 11.32
N GLY A 73 -15.99 -10.48 10.86
CA GLY A 73 -15.96 -9.21 11.58
C GLY A 73 -14.84 -8.25 11.15
N GLU A 74 -13.97 -8.63 10.22
CA GLU A 74 -13.04 -7.68 9.58
C GLU A 74 -13.81 -6.61 8.82
N HIS A 75 -13.43 -5.37 9.06
CA HIS A 75 -14.08 -4.21 8.46
C HIS A 75 -13.05 -3.13 8.12
N LEU A 76 -13.09 -2.64 6.88
CA LEU A 76 -12.28 -1.53 6.38
C LEU A 76 -13.22 -0.44 5.86
N GLU A 77 -13.11 0.75 6.45
CA GLU A 77 -13.89 1.93 6.08
C GLU A 77 -12.93 3.08 5.80
N MET A 78 -13.11 3.74 4.67
CA MET A 78 -12.35 4.92 4.29
C MET A 78 -13.27 5.97 3.71
N HIS A 79 -13.12 7.19 4.20
CA HIS A 79 -13.70 8.39 3.61
C HIS A 79 -12.57 9.35 3.30
N ILE A 80 -12.45 9.79 2.05
CA ILE A 80 -11.45 10.78 1.67
C ILE A 80 -12.04 11.79 0.70
N LYS A 81 -11.66 13.06 0.87
CA LYS A 81 -11.88 14.13 -0.08
C LYS A 81 -10.59 14.87 -0.30
N PHE A 82 -10.22 15.08 -1.56
CA PHE A 82 -8.95 15.71 -1.90
C PHE A 82 -9.05 16.54 -3.17
N GLU A 83 -8.14 17.48 -3.28
CA GLU A 83 -7.92 18.25 -4.50
C GLU A 83 -6.92 17.52 -5.41
N ARG A 84 -7.30 17.30 -6.67
CA ARG A 84 -6.43 16.64 -7.64
C ARG A 84 -5.19 17.47 -7.92
N GLY A 85 -4.11 16.76 -8.12
CA GLY A 85 -2.81 17.30 -8.40
C GLY A 85 -2.24 16.98 -9.76
N VAL A 86 -0.96 17.34 -9.89
CA VAL A 86 -0.11 16.88 -10.99
C VAL A 86 0.38 15.48 -10.65
N ALA A 87 0.02 14.54 -11.51
CA ALA A 87 0.48 13.17 -11.42
C ALA A 87 1.89 13.01 -11.98
N ASN A 88 2.72 12.25 -11.28
CA ASN A 88 4.10 12.00 -11.65
C ASN A 88 4.30 10.52 -11.99
N LYS A 89 4.93 10.26 -13.13
CA LYS A 89 5.31 8.91 -13.53
C LYS A 89 6.56 8.48 -12.76
N GLY A 90 6.45 7.41 -11.98
CA GLY A 90 7.58 6.77 -11.31
C GLY A 90 8.40 5.93 -12.28
N ASN A 91 9.68 5.74 -11.98
CA ASN A 91 10.52 4.78 -12.69
C ASN A 91 9.96 3.36 -12.51
N PRO A 92 10.11 2.47 -13.52
CA PRO A 92 9.81 1.06 -13.34
C PRO A 92 10.54 0.48 -12.13
N ALA A 93 9.82 -0.31 -11.33
CA ALA A 93 10.34 -0.91 -10.10
C ALA A 93 9.91 -2.37 -9.99
N GLU A 94 10.77 -3.18 -9.34
CA GLU A 94 10.43 -4.52 -8.89
C GLU A 94 10.19 -4.50 -7.39
N ILE A 95 8.97 -4.84 -6.98
CA ILE A 95 8.55 -4.86 -5.58
C ILE A 95 8.21 -6.29 -5.19
N ARG A 96 8.76 -6.75 -4.06
CA ARG A 96 8.43 -8.06 -3.50
C ARG A 96 7.36 -7.92 -2.42
N PHE A 97 6.25 -8.62 -2.62
CA PHE A 97 5.16 -8.74 -1.66
C PHE A 97 5.22 -10.11 -1.01
N TYR A 98 5.52 -10.17 0.29
CA TYR A 98 5.62 -11.41 1.06
C TYR A 98 4.30 -11.72 1.76
N SER A 99 3.98 -13.00 1.92
CA SER A 99 2.83 -13.42 2.74
C SER A 99 3.17 -13.38 4.22
N ALA A 100 2.33 -12.74 5.04
CA ALA A 100 2.43 -12.84 6.49
C ALA A 100 2.10 -14.25 7.03
N LYS A 101 1.29 -15.02 6.29
CA LYS A 101 0.92 -16.40 6.64
C LYS A 101 2.01 -17.41 6.28
N ASN A 102 2.69 -17.20 5.16
CA ASN A 102 3.85 -17.98 4.74
C ASN A 102 5.01 -17.05 4.35
N PRO A 103 5.89 -16.67 5.29
CA PRO A 103 6.97 -15.72 5.03
C PRO A 103 8.00 -16.15 3.98
N THR A 104 8.03 -17.44 3.59
CA THR A 104 8.90 -17.91 2.50
C THR A 104 8.27 -17.75 1.12
N PHE A 105 6.97 -17.46 1.04
CA PHE A 105 6.25 -17.18 -0.20
C PHE A 105 6.17 -15.68 -0.46
N TYR A 106 6.45 -15.28 -1.71
CA TYR A 106 6.28 -13.92 -2.18
C TYR A 106 5.90 -13.88 -3.66
N GLN A 107 5.29 -12.77 -4.07
CA GLN A 107 5.13 -12.41 -5.48
C GLN A 107 6.03 -11.23 -5.83
N ILE A 108 6.55 -11.22 -7.06
CA ILE A 108 7.32 -10.10 -7.62
C ILE A 108 6.37 -9.29 -8.50
N SER A 109 6.15 -8.03 -8.12
CA SER A 109 5.42 -7.05 -8.91
C SER A 109 6.42 -6.22 -9.72
N LYS A 110 6.46 -6.42 -11.04
CA LYS A 110 7.15 -5.50 -11.94
C LYS A 110 6.15 -4.42 -12.34
N GLN A 111 6.33 -3.21 -11.81
CA GLN A 111 5.35 -2.15 -11.94
C GLN A 111 5.94 -0.82 -12.40
N GLU A 112 5.17 -0.13 -13.22
CA GLU A 112 5.34 1.27 -13.57
C GLU A 112 4.03 1.97 -13.20
N GLN A 113 4.12 3.09 -12.46
CA GLN A 113 2.93 3.74 -11.90
C GLN A 113 2.99 5.25 -12.04
N VAL A 114 1.81 5.86 -12.12
CA VAL A 114 1.61 7.32 -12.10
C VAL A 114 0.91 7.66 -10.79
N LEU A 115 1.58 8.46 -9.96
CA LEU A 115 1.13 8.83 -8.62
C LEU A 115 0.82 10.33 -8.54
N ASP A 116 -0.28 10.65 -7.87
CA ASP A 116 -0.53 11.98 -7.34
C ASP A 116 -0.38 11.94 -5.81
N ILE A 117 0.74 12.48 -5.30
CA ILE A 117 1.05 12.50 -3.86
C ILE A 117 0.22 13.61 -3.22
N LEU A 118 -0.83 13.26 -2.47
CA LEU A 118 -1.81 14.22 -1.95
C LEU A 118 -1.36 14.86 -0.63
N ARG A 119 -0.74 14.06 0.24
CA ARG A 119 -0.15 14.47 1.52
C ARG A 119 1.13 13.68 1.71
N ASN A 120 2.19 14.31 2.20
CA ASN A 120 3.36 13.63 2.75
C ASN A 120 4.05 14.56 3.75
N VAL A 121 4.41 14.05 4.94
CA VAL A 121 5.05 14.83 6.02
C VAL A 121 6.40 15.46 5.63
N THR A 122 6.98 15.07 4.49
CA THR A 122 8.27 15.58 3.99
C THR A 122 8.17 16.44 2.72
N THR A 123 6.99 16.65 2.14
CA THR A 123 6.86 17.35 0.84
C THR A 123 6.18 18.71 0.93
N THR A 124 6.64 19.62 0.07
CA THR A 124 5.97 20.85 -0.39
C THR A 124 5.61 20.61 -1.86
N PRO A 125 4.36 20.72 -2.36
CA PRO A 125 3.28 21.68 -2.05
C PRO A 125 2.36 21.32 -0.85
N PRO A 126 1.42 22.20 -0.45
CA PRO A 126 0.51 21.95 0.68
C PRO A 126 -0.32 20.69 0.53
N ASP A 127 -0.71 20.16 1.69
CA ASP A 127 -1.66 19.06 1.86
C ASP A 127 -2.95 19.29 1.07
N ARG A 128 -3.21 18.38 0.12
CA ARG A 128 -4.40 18.42 -0.73
C ARG A 128 -5.54 17.56 -0.22
N VAL A 129 -5.33 16.80 0.85
CA VAL A 129 -6.39 16.07 1.53
C VAL A 129 -7.20 17.05 2.37
N LYS A 130 -8.49 17.20 2.05
CA LYS A 130 -9.40 18.14 2.72
C LYS A 130 -10.18 17.47 3.85
N GLU A 131 -10.60 16.23 3.63
CA GLU A 131 -11.30 15.39 4.60
C GLU A 131 -10.72 13.98 4.51
N PHE A 132 -10.46 13.34 5.66
CA PHE A 132 -9.97 11.97 5.71
C PHE A 132 -10.41 11.29 7.00
N SER A 133 -10.92 10.08 6.87
CA SER A 133 -11.04 9.12 7.96
C SER A 133 -10.77 7.72 7.43
N PHE A 134 -10.13 6.92 8.27
CA PHE A 134 -9.89 5.52 8.01
C PHE A 134 -10.15 4.75 9.29
N LYS A 135 -10.91 3.66 9.18
CA LYS A 135 -11.13 2.72 10.27
C LYS A 135 -10.85 1.33 9.74
N ALA A 136 -10.13 0.56 10.53
CA ALA A 136 -9.93 -0.85 10.30
C ALA A 136 -10.18 -1.60 11.60
N SER A 137 -10.91 -2.70 11.53
CA SER A 137 -11.24 -3.50 12.71
C SER A 137 -11.38 -4.98 12.33
N GLY A 138 -11.61 -5.83 13.32
CA GLY A 138 -11.53 -7.28 13.20
C GLY A 138 -10.10 -7.80 13.40
N SER A 139 -10.00 -9.10 13.67
CA SER A 139 -8.87 -9.80 14.30
C SER A 139 -7.48 -9.17 14.09
N SER A 140 -6.92 -9.28 12.88
CA SER A 140 -5.55 -8.82 12.59
C SER A 140 -5.45 -7.30 12.43
N PHE A 141 -6.48 -6.65 11.89
CA PHE A 141 -6.49 -5.21 11.66
C PHE A 141 -6.60 -4.39 12.95
N ALA A 142 -7.41 -4.84 13.92
CA ALA A 142 -7.59 -4.15 15.20
C ALA A 142 -6.30 -4.08 16.04
N ARG A 143 -5.30 -4.93 15.75
CA ARG A 143 -3.98 -4.86 16.39
C ARG A 143 -3.06 -3.80 15.79
N LEU A 144 -3.39 -3.32 14.59
CA LEU A 144 -2.60 -2.34 13.82
C LEU A 144 -3.28 -0.98 13.75
N PHE A 145 -4.60 -0.97 13.94
CA PHE A 145 -5.47 0.20 13.84
C PHE A 145 -6.32 0.31 15.10
N ASP A 146 -5.74 0.89 16.15
CA ASP A 146 -6.40 1.15 17.44
C ASP A 146 -6.93 2.59 17.56
N GLY A 147 -6.72 3.41 16.52
CA GLY A 147 -7.15 4.81 16.44
C GLY A 147 -6.09 5.80 16.93
N THR A 148 -4.90 5.34 17.34
CA THR A 148 -3.78 6.21 17.70
C THR A 148 -2.86 6.54 16.53
N GLU A 149 -3.13 5.97 15.34
CA GLU A 149 -2.28 6.12 14.17
C GLU A 149 -2.22 7.57 13.67
N LYS A 150 -1.07 7.93 13.11
CA LYS A 150 -0.88 9.21 12.42
C LYS A 150 -0.66 8.97 10.94
N VAL A 151 -1.49 9.58 10.11
CA VAL A 151 -1.35 9.53 8.65
C VAL A 151 -0.09 10.27 8.23
N LEU A 152 0.88 9.55 7.66
CA LEU A 152 2.15 10.12 7.20
C LEU A 152 2.12 10.55 5.73
N SER A 153 1.46 9.77 4.88
CA SER A 153 1.36 10.03 3.44
C SER A 153 0.02 9.54 2.91
N TRP A 154 -0.45 10.16 1.83
CA TRP A 154 -1.56 9.66 1.03
C TRP A 154 -1.22 9.83 -0.45
N ASP A 155 -1.13 8.70 -1.16
CA ASP A 155 -0.75 8.67 -2.57
C ASP A 155 -1.91 8.11 -3.39
N ASN A 156 -2.34 8.86 -4.41
CA ASN A 156 -3.37 8.41 -5.34
C ASN A 156 -2.73 7.79 -6.57
N ILE A 157 -2.91 6.48 -6.76
CA ILE A 157 -2.46 5.75 -7.95
C ILE A 157 -3.49 5.95 -9.06
N LEU A 158 -3.16 6.79 -10.04
CA LEU A 158 -4.05 7.09 -11.17
C LEU A 158 -3.93 6.05 -12.28
N TRP A 159 -2.75 5.47 -12.42
CA TRP A 159 -2.47 4.43 -13.39
C TRP A 159 -1.35 3.53 -12.88
N ILE A 160 -1.47 2.24 -13.16
CA ILE A 160 -0.44 1.25 -12.91
C ILE A 160 -0.42 0.23 -14.04
N ASN A 161 0.76 -0.01 -14.60
CA ASN A 161 1.03 -1.18 -15.42
C ASN A 161 1.82 -2.18 -14.57
N ARG A 162 1.29 -3.38 -14.39
CA ARG A 162 1.85 -4.39 -13.48
C ARG A 162 1.84 -5.77 -14.12
N SER A 163 2.98 -6.46 -14.05
CA SER A 163 3.02 -7.92 -14.19
C SER A 163 3.40 -8.56 -12.86
N VAL A 164 2.81 -9.73 -12.59
CA VAL A 164 3.01 -10.49 -11.35
C VAL A 164 3.73 -11.77 -11.69
N LEU A 165 4.84 -12.03 -11.01
CA LEU A 165 5.67 -13.22 -11.18
C LEU A 165 5.78 -13.96 -9.85
N LEU A 166 5.98 -15.27 -9.95
CA LEU A 166 6.46 -16.09 -8.85
C LEU A 166 8.00 -16.09 -8.85
N PRO A 167 8.63 -16.43 -7.71
CA PRO A 167 10.09 -16.56 -7.60
C PRO A 167 10.68 -17.55 -8.60
#